data_AF-A0A062TZ75-F1
#
_entry.id   AF-A0A062TZ75-F1
#
_cell.length_a   1.000
_cell.length_b   1.000
_cell.length_c   1.000
_cell.angle_alpha   90.00
_cell.angle_beta   90.00
_cell.angle_gamma   90.00
#
_symmetry.space_group_name_H-M   'P 1'
#
loop_
_entity.id
_entity.type
_entity.pdbx_description
1 polymer ?
#
loop_
_entity_poly.entity_id
_entity_poly.type
_entity_poly.pdbx_seq_one_letter_code
_entity_poly.pdbx_strand_id
1 'polypeptide(L)' 'MLVGLFAFGRSPSQEHLLVFYVPEAHALQQAVAQMKAAGFLPVVSLNSYWDEVGYTFEDPDGYRTVLEGRAWPV' A
#
# COMPACT_ATOMS: atom_id res chain seq x y z
N MET A 1 -26.21 -11.08 -24.46
CA MET A 1 -24.97 -11.87 -24.50
C MET A 1 -24.04 -11.28 -23.43
N LEU A 2 -23.98 -11.91 -22.26
CA LEU A 2 -23.23 -11.42 -21.10
C LEU A 2 -22.03 -12.35 -20.91
N VAL A 3 -20.82 -11.85 -21.13
CA VAL A 3 -19.56 -12.50 -20.71
C VAL A 3 -18.44 -11.47 -20.62
N GLY A 4 -17.93 -11.25 -19.40
CA GLY A 4 -16.51 -11.03 -19.14
C GLY A 4 -15.93 -9.60 -19.27
N LEU A 5 -16.35 -8.67 -18.41
CA LEU A 5 -15.48 -7.53 -18.02
C LEU A 5 -14.61 -7.93 -16.80
N PHE A 6 -13.89 -9.05 -16.90
CA PHE A 6 -12.82 -9.30 -15.94
C PHE A 6 -11.64 -8.46 -16.39
N ALA A 7 -11.28 -7.46 -15.57
CA ALA A 7 -10.08 -6.69 -15.74
C ALA A 7 -8.87 -7.65 -15.65
N PHE A 8 -8.39 -8.14 -16.79
CA PHE A 8 -7.15 -8.90 -16.86
C PHE A 8 -6.04 -8.05 -16.22
N GLY A 9 -5.39 -8.59 -15.18
CA GLY A 9 -4.27 -7.94 -14.50
C GLY A 9 -4.60 -7.21 -13.21
N ARG A 10 -5.88 -6.95 -12.88
CA ARG A 10 -6.20 -6.26 -11.61
C ARG A 10 -6.19 -7.19 -10.40
N SER A 11 -5.80 -6.66 -9.24
CA SER A 11 -5.82 -7.40 -7.98
C SER A 11 -7.23 -7.93 -7.69
N PRO A 12 -7.38 -9.22 -7.33
CA PRO A 12 -8.68 -9.82 -7.05
C PRO A 12 -9.26 -9.37 -5.70
N SER A 13 -8.45 -8.80 -4.80
CA SER A 13 -8.86 -8.30 -3.49
C SER A 13 -7.93 -7.17 -3.02
N GLN A 14 -8.47 -6.25 -2.21
CA GLN A 14 -7.66 -5.23 -1.52
C GLN A 14 -6.91 -5.79 -0.30
N GLU A 15 -7.15 -7.04 0.08
CA GLU A 15 -6.48 -7.72 1.19
C GLU A 15 -5.09 -8.25 0.83
N HIS A 16 -4.73 -8.23 -0.46
CA HIS A 16 -3.40 -8.63 -0.91
C HIS A 16 -2.42 -7.47 -0.70
N LEU A 17 -1.61 -7.59 0.35
CA LEU A 17 -0.67 -6.57 0.78
C LEU A 17 0.78 -7.00 0.54
N LEU A 18 1.57 -6.11 -0.05
CA LEU A 18 3.02 -6.10 0.08
C LEU A 18 3.39 -5.11 1.19
N VAL A 19 3.94 -5.61 2.30
CA VAL A 19 4.24 -4.78 3.47
C VAL A 19 5.75 -4.61 3.62
N PHE A 20 6.21 -3.37 3.66
CA PHE A 20 7.57 -3.00 4.01
C PHE A 20 7.62 -2.41 5.42
N TYR A 21 8.34 -3.07 6.31
CA TYR A 21 8.62 -2.58 7.66
C TYR A 21 9.86 -1.69 7.63
N VAL A 22 9.67 -0.40 7.87
CA VAL A 22 10.70 0.65 7.82
C VAL A 22 10.72 1.37 9.17
N PRO A 23 11.34 0.79 10.21
CA PRO A 23 11.29 1.33 11.57
C PRO A 23 12.08 2.63 11.75
N GLU A 24 12.95 2.95 10.80
CA GLU A 24 13.73 4.19 10.78
C GLU A 24 12.86 5.32 10.22
N ALA A 25 12.50 6.26 11.09
CA ALA A 25 11.49 7.27 10.79
C ALA A 25 11.87 8.16 9.59
N HIS A 26 13.15 8.49 9.41
CA HIS A 26 13.59 9.30 8.28
C HIS A 26 13.46 8.52 6.97
N ALA A 27 13.92 7.26 6.91
CA ALA A 27 13.72 6.39 5.75
C ALA A 27 12.24 6.21 5.41
N LEU A 28 11.35 6.05 6.40
CA LEU A 28 9.91 5.96 6.15
C LEU A 28 9.38 7.24 5.49
N GLN A 29 9.70 8.41 6.04
CA GLN A 29 9.25 9.69 5.48
C GLN A 29 9.82 9.92 4.08
N GLN A 30 11.07 9.55 3.83
CA GLN A 30 11.68 9.61 2.51
C GLN A 30 10.97 8.69 1.51
N ALA A 31 10.68 7.44 1.88
CA ALA A 31 9.97 6.51 1.02
C ALA A 31 8.55 7.01 0.69
N VAL A 32 7.82 7.52 1.69
CA VAL A 32 6.48 8.13 1.49
C VAL A 32 6.56 9.34 0.57
N ALA A 33 7.58 10.20 0.72
CA ALA A 33 7.77 11.36 -0.14
C ALA A 33 8.09 10.96 -1.59
N GLN A 34 8.90 9.91 -1.78
CA GLN A 34 9.22 9.36 -3.10
C GLN A 34 7.98 8.78 -3.79
N MET A 35 7.14 8.03 -3.07
CA MET A 35 5.86 7.52 -3.59
C MET A 35 4.98 8.67 -4.08
N LYS A 36 4.82 9.72 -3.26
CA LYS A 36 4.04 10.91 -3.63
C LYS A 36 4.62 11.66 -4.84
N ALA A 37 5.95 11.81 -4.90
CA ALA A 37 6.62 12.46 -6.03
C ALA A 37 6.47 11.67 -7.34
N ALA A 38 6.37 10.35 -7.26
CA ALA A 38 6.08 9.46 -8.38
C ALA A 38 4.60 9.46 -8.81
N GLY A 39 3.72 10.18 -8.09
CA GLY A 39 2.30 10.30 -8.41
C GLY A 39 1.38 9.34 -7.64
N PHE A 40 1.93 8.51 -6.74
CA PHE A 40 1.12 7.64 -5.89
C PHE A 40 0.63 8.41 -4.66
N LEU A 41 -0.70 8.51 -4.52
CA LEU A 41 -1.31 9.09 -3.33
C LEU A 41 -1.67 7.97 -2.34
N PRO A 42 -1.52 8.21 -1.03
CA PRO A 42 -2.02 7.28 -0.03
C PRO A 42 -3.51 7.04 -0.19
N VAL A 43 -3.93 5.80 -0.01
CA VAL A 43 -5.32 5.35 -0.01
C VAL A 43 -5.70 4.83 1.36
N VAL A 44 -6.99 4.89 1.69
CA VAL A 44 -7.53 4.27 2.91
C VAL A 44 -7.37 2.76 2.82
N SER A 45 -6.89 2.15 3.89
CA SER A 45 -6.70 0.71 3.97
C SER A 45 -8.02 0.00 4.21
N LEU A 46 -8.20 -1.21 3.64
CA LEU A 46 -9.39 -2.02 3.94
C LEU A 46 -9.46 -2.40 5.43
N ASN A 47 -8.31 -2.72 6.02
CA ASN A 47 -8.16 -2.87 7.47
C ASN A 47 -7.57 -1.57 8.03
N SER A 48 -8.35 -0.83 8.84
CA SER A 48 -7.97 0.46 9.42
C SER A 48 -6.72 0.40 10.30
N TYR A 49 -6.34 -0.79 10.78
CA TYR A 49 -5.08 -1.01 11.45
C TYR A 49 -3.90 -0.42 10.66
N TRP A 50 -3.87 -0.57 9.34
CA TRP A 50 -2.76 -0.09 8.51
C TRP A 50 -2.66 1.44 8.45
N ASP A 51 -3.79 2.14 8.58
CA ASP A 51 -3.82 3.60 8.59
C ASP A 51 -3.31 4.18 9.93
N GLU A 52 -3.31 3.38 11.00
CA GLU A 52 -2.76 3.75 12.31
C GLU A 52 -1.24 3.60 12.38
N VAL A 53 -0.64 2.79 11.50
CA VAL A 53 0.75 2.32 11.63
C VAL A 53 1.65 2.70 10.46
N GLY A 54 1.05 3.21 9.39
CA GLY A 54 1.75 3.40 8.15
C GLY A 54 0.94 4.11 7.07
N TYR A 55 1.34 3.88 5.83
CA TYR A 55 0.72 4.44 4.64
C TYR A 55 0.47 3.32 3.63
N THR A 56 -0.74 3.27 3.10
CA THR A 56 -1.12 2.32 2.04
C THR A 56 -1.19 3.02 0.69
N PHE A 57 -0.67 2.40 -0.34
CA PHE A 57 -0.69 2.87 -1.73
C PHE A 57 -1.33 1.81 -2.65
N GLU A 58 -1.93 2.25 -3.75
CA GLU A 58 -2.38 1.39 -4.85
C GLU A 58 -1.34 1.42 -5.98
N ASP A 59 -0.94 0.25 -6.49
CA ASP A 59 -0.18 0.18 -7.74
C ASP A 59 -1.12 0.22 -8.96
N PRO A 60 -0.61 0.35 -10.20
CA PRO A 60 -1.46 0.40 -11.40
C PRO A 60 -2.34 -0.84 -11.63
N ASP A 61 -1.96 -1.98 -11.04
CA ASP A 61 -2.68 -3.24 -11.11
C ASP A 61 -3.66 -3.40 -9.93
N GLY A 62 -3.79 -2.43 -9.04
CA GLY A 62 -4.74 -2.44 -7.93
C GLY A 62 -4.29 -3.22 -6.70
N TYR A 63 -3.03 -3.64 -6.61
CA TYR A 63 -2.45 -4.23 -5.41
C TYR A 63 -2.13 -3.16 -4.36
N ARG A 64 -2.08 -3.57 -3.09
CA ARG A 64 -1.76 -2.67 -1.98
C ARG A 64 -0.31 -2.82 -1.57
N THR A 65 0.38 -1.70 -1.48
CA THR A 65 1.69 -1.61 -0.83
C THR A 65 1.55 -0.82 0.46
N VAL A 66 2.04 -1.37 1.57
CA VAL A 66 2.02 -0.72 2.88
C VAL A 66 3.45 -0.39 3.31
N LEU A 67 3.68 0.87 3.68
CA LEU A 67 4.91 1.30 4.35
C LEU A 67 4.61 1.50 5.84
N GLU A 68 5.19 0.67 6.69
CA GLU A 68 4.90 0.60 8.13
C GLU A 68 6.11 1.07 8.94
N GLY A 69 5.87 1.84 10.01
CA GLY A 69 6.93 2.52 10.77
C GLY A 69 7.24 2.00 12.17
N ARG A 70 6.54 0.99 12.69
CA ARG A 70 6.78 0.51 14.05
C ARG A 70 8.04 -0.35 14.09
N ALA A 71 8.84 -0.11 15.11
CA ALA A 71 9.89 -1.03 15.51
C ALA A 71 9.27 -2.18 16.31
N TRP A 72 9.53 -3.41 15.88
CA TRP A 72 9.17 -4.61 16.64
C TRP A 72 10.37 -4.99 17.52
N PRO A 73 10.21 -5.13 18.84
CA PRO A 73 11.25 -5.72 19.67
C PRO A 73 11.42 -7.18 19.26
N VAL A 74 12.65 -7.56 18.90
CA VAL A 74 13.07 -8.95 18.71
C VAL A 74 13.35 -9.63 20.05
#